data_AF-A0A0Q5Q358-F1
#
_entry.id   AF-A0A0Q5Q358-F1
#
_cell.length_a   1.000
_cell.length_b   1.000
_cell.length_c   1.000
_cell.angle_alpha   90.00
_cell.angle_beta   90.00
_cell.angle_gamma   90.00
#
_symmetry.space_group_name_H-M   'P 1'
#
loop_
_entity.id
_entity.type
_entity.pdbx_description
1 polymer ?
#
loop_
_entity_poly.entity_id
_entity_poly.type
_entity_poly.pdbx_seq_one_letter_code
_entity_poly.pdbx_strand_id
1 'polypeptide(L)'
;MNKHIKESNEHAPDENPEWGDADFARARPAADVLPELYGQERAQELLRPRGRPKLENPKLPVKLRIDPDVVHAYKSQGDGWQTRMNAALRHYAMSHGLMS
;
A
#
# COMPACT_ATOMS: atom_id res chain seq x y z
N MET A 1 -38.28 7.12 8.28
CA MET A 1 -38.40 7.75 6.94
C MET A 1 -37.17 8.61 6.72
N ASN A 2 -36.29 8.24 5.78
CA ASN A 2 -35.32 9.13 5.12
C ASN A 2 -34.74 8.35 3.94
N LYS A 3 -35.43 8.41 2.80
CA LYS A 3 -34.92 7.86 1.53
C LYS A 3 -34.03 8.93 0.91
N HIS A 4 -32.71 8.83 1.08
CA HIS A 4 -31.78 9.48 0.17
C HIS A 4 -31.46 8.47 -0.93
N ILE A 5 -32.23 8.56 -2.01
CA ILE A 5 -31.94 7.89 -3.28
C ILE A 5 -30.68 8.58 -3.80
N LYS A 6 -29.55 7.87 -3.79
CA LYS A 6 -28.42 8.27 -4.62
C LYS A 6 -28.85 7.97 -6.05
N GLU A 7 -29.26 9.00 -6.78
CA GLU A 7 -29.25 8.93 -8.24
C GLU A 7 -27.78 8.77 -8.64
N SER A 8 -27.37 7.53 -8.84
CA SER A 8 -26.17 7.21 -9.61
C SER A 8 -26.43 7.71 -11.03
N ASN A 9 -25.95 8.92 -11.32
CA ASN A 9 -25.88 9.42 -12.69
C ASN A 9 -24.80 8.62 -13.43
N GLU A 10 -25.12 7.37 -13.76
CA GLU A 10 -24.36 6.51 -14.66
C GLU A 10 -24.73 6.89 -16.09
N HIS A 11 -24.34 8.09 -16.51
CA HIS A 11 -24.25 8.42 -17.92
C HIS A 11 -22.76 8.53 -18.26
N ALA A 12 -22.14 7.39 -18.56
CA ALA A 12 -20.96 7.45 -19.42
C ALA A 12 -21.50 7.85 -20.79
N PRO A 13 -21.20 9.06 -21.31
CA PRO A 13 -21.61 9.38 -22.65
C PRO A 13 -20.94 8.40 -23.61
N ASP A 14 -21.71 7.80 -24.52
CA ASP A 14 -21.21 6.98 -25.63
C ASP A 14 -20.22 7.77 -26.55
N GLU A 15 -20.02 9.06 -26.29
CA GLU A 15 -19.17 10.02 -26.99
C GLU A 15 -17.79 10.24 -26.33
N ASN A 16 -17.22 9.27 -25.61
CA ASN A 16 -15.81 9.36 -25.20
C ASN A 16 -14.93 8.67 -26.26
N PRO A 17 -14.30 9.40 -27.20
CA PRO A 17 -13.48 8.78 -28.22
C PRO A 17 -12.30 8.03 -27.61
N GLU A 18 -11.92 6.93 -28.24
CA GLU A 18 -10.71 6.20 -27.88
C GLU A 18 -9.50 7.12 -28.00
N TRP A 19 -8.64 7.11 -26.98
CA TRP A 19 -7.41 7.89 -26.99
C TRP A 19 -6.42 7.28 -27.99
N GLY A 20 -5.95 8.08 -28.94
CA GLY A 20 -4.90 7.72 -29.89
C GLY A 20 -3.54 8.32 -29.55
N ASP A 21 -2.55 8.05 -30.38
CA ASP A 21 -1.16 8.52 -30.20
C ASP A 21 -1.05 10.05 -30.05
N ALA A 22 -1.90 10.80 -30.76
CA ALA A 22 -1.95 12.25 -30.68
C ALA A 22 -2.46 12.76 -29.32
N ASP A 23 -3.35 12.03 -28.65
CA ASP A 23 -3.85 12.38 -27.32
C ASP A 23 -2.75 12.18 -26.27
N PHE A 24 -1.98 11.09 -26.36
CA PHE A 24 -0.83 10.86 -25.49
C PHE A 24 0.29 11.86 -25.74
N ALA A 25 0.55 12.23 -27.00
CA ALA A 25 1.56 13.23 -27.35
C ALA A 25 1.28 14.61 -26.75
N ARG A 26 0.01 14.97 -26.55
CA ARG A 26 -0.40 16.24 -25.92
C ARG A 26 -0.69 16.14 -24.42
N ALA A 27 -0.60 14.94 -23.83
CA ALA A 27 -0.89 14.76 -22.42
C ALA A 27 0.14 15.50 -21.55
N ARG A 28 -0.33 16.14 -20.48
CA ARG A 28 0.51 16.87 -19.51
C ARG A 28 0.45 16.18 -18.15
N PRO A 29 1.52 16.22 -17.34
CA PRO A 29 1.49 15.73 -15.97
C PRO A 29 0.40 16.41 -15.15
N ALA A 30 -0.30 15.62 -14.32
CA ALA A 30 -1.36 16.15 -13.45
C ALA A 30 -0.84 17.24 -12.49
N ALA A 31 0.42 17.18 -12.09
CA ALA A 31 1.06 18.20 -11.25
C ALA A 31 1.08 19.58 -11.91
N ASP A 32 1.14 19.64 -13.24
CA ASP A 32 1.20 20.89 -14.00
C ASP A 32 -0.20 21.44 -14.30
N VAL A 33 -1.19 20.55 -14.46
CA VAL A 33 -2.54 20.93 -14.91
C VAL A 33 -3.52 21.14 -13.74
N LEU A 34 -3.45 20.33 -12.69
CA LEU A 34 -4.41 20.41 -11.57
C LEU A 34 -4.40 21.77 -10.85
N PRO A 35 -3.25 22.45 -10.64
CA PRO A 35 -3.26 23.77 -10.01
C PRO A 35 -3.95 24.83 -10.87
N GLU A 36 -3.85 24.74 -12.20
CA GLU A 36 -4.54 25.64 -13.15
C GLU A 36 -6.07 25.44 -13.07
N LEU A 37 -6.53 24.20 -12.91
CA LEU A 37 -7.96 23.85 -12.92
C LEU A 37 -8.66 24.06 -11.56
N TYR A 38 -7.97 23.77 -10.46
CA TYR A 38 -8.60 23.66 -9.13
C TYR A 38 -7.97 24.57 -8.07
N GLY A 39 -6.94 25.35 -8.43
CA GLY A 39 -6.14 26.13 -7.50
C GLY A 39 -5.10 25.29 -6.74
N GLN A 40 -4.11 25.98 -6.16
CA GLN A 40 -2.93 25.36 -5.55
C GLN A 40 -3.28 24.40 -4.39
N GLU A 41 -4.14 24.83 -3.48
CA GLU A 41 -4.46 24.05 -2.27
C GLU A 41 -5.16 22.72 -2.62
N ARG A 42 -6.19 22.76 -3.47
CA ARG A 42 -6.94 21.57 -3.86
C ARG A 42 -6.12 20.64 -4.75
N ALA A 43 -5.26 21.18 -5.60
CA ALA A 43 -4.32 20.38 -6.39
C ALA A 43 -3.35 19.59 -5.49
N GLN A 44 -2.80 20.21 -4.43
CA GLN A 44 -1.92 19.52 -3.48
C GLN A 44 -2.62 18.35 -2.78
N GLU A 45 -3.88 18.52 -2.38
CA GLU A 45 -4.67 17.43 -1.78
C GLU A 45 -4.87 16.26 -2.75
N LEU A 46 -5.15 16.54 -4.02
CA LEU A 46 -5.35 15.52 -5.06
C LEU A 46 -4.06 14.79 -5.44
N LEU A 47 -2.93 15.49 -5.43
CA LEU A 47 -1.61 14.95 -5.75
C LEU A 47 -0.98 14.19 -4.58
N ARG A 48 -1.55 14.28 -3.38
CA ARG A 48 -1.01 13.61 -2.19
C ARG A 48 -1.04 12.09 -2.39
N PRO A 49 0.09 11.37 -2.15
CA PRO A 49 0.14 9.93 -2.28
C PRO A 49 -0.93 9.28 -1.41
N ARG A 50 -1.79 8.46 -2.03
CA ARG A 50 -2.81 7.69 -1.32
C ARG A 50 -2.20 6.38 -0.85
N GLY A 51 -2.49 5.98 0.38
CA GLY A 51 -2.06 4.69 0.94
C GLY A 51 -1.56 4.79 2.37
N ARG A 52 -1.21 3.64 2.97
CA ARG A 52 -0.56 3.61 4.28
C ARG A 52 0.80 4.31 4.17
N PRO A 53 1.16 5.20 5.12
CA PRO A 53 2.50 5.80 5.16
C PRO A 53 3.57 4.73 5.05
N LYS A 54 4.63 5.01 4.29
CA LYS A 54 5.78 4.12 4.19
C LYS A 54 6.36 3.92 5.59
N LEU A 55 6.56 2.67 6.00
CA LEU A 55 7.19 2.38 7.27
C LEU A 55 8.70 2.60 7.12
N GLU A 56 9.32 3.34 8.03
CA GLU A 56 10.77 3.64 7.99
C GLU A 56 11.63 2.37 8.06
N ASN A 57 11.20 1.37 8.85
CA ASN A 57 11.91 0.10 8.98
C ASN A 57 10.95 -1.10 8.87
N PRO A 58 10.61 -1.53 7.64
CA PRO A 58 9.74 -2.66 7.40
C PRO A 58 10.44 -3.99 7.72
N LYS A 59 9.65 -4.98 8.15
CA LYS A 59 10.12 -6.36 8.24
C LYS A 59 10.55 -6.82 6.85
N LEU A 60 11.79 -7.32 6.73
CA LEU A 60 12.31 -7.82 5.47
C LEU A 60 11.79 -9.25 5.23
N PRO A 61 11.10 -9.53 4.10
CA PRO A 61 10.70 -10.89 3.75
C PRO A 61 11.93 -11.70 3.33
N VAL A 62 12.31 -12.69 4.13
CA VAL A 62 13.44 -13.59 3.84
C VAL A 62 12.92 -14.98 3.45
N LYS A 63 13.44 -15.55 2.36
CA LYS A 63 13.20 -16.96 2.01
C LYS A 63 14.20 -17.82 2.79
N LEU A 64 13.77 -18.40 3.91
CA LEU A 64 14.56 -19.30 4.75
C LEU A 64 13.90 -20.69 4.80
N ARG A 65 14.72 -21.75 4.74
CA ARG A 65 14.27 -23.10 5.08
C ARG A 65 14.49 -23.33 6.57
N ILE A 66 13.44 -23.74 7.27
CA ILE A 66 13.45 -24.03 8.71
C ILE A 66 13.02 -25.49 8.86
N ASP A 67 13.64 -26.20 9.78
CA ASP A 67 13.27 -27.59 10.08
C ASP A 67 11.79 -27.70 10.48
N PRO A 68 11.10 -28.77 10.03
CA PRO A 68 9.66 -28.87 10.17
C PRO A 68 9.21 -28.95 11.63
N ASP A 69 9.97 -29.64 12.49
CA ASP A 69 9.70 -29.77 13.92
C ASP A 69 9.71 -28.41 14.63
N VAL A 70 10.66 -27.53 14.32
CA VAL A 70 10.73 -26.15 14.82
C VAL A 70 9.48 -25.37 14.40
N VAL A 71 9.11 -25.44 13.12
CA VAL A 71 7.91 -24.75 12.61
C VAL A 71 6.65 -25.28 13.30
N HIS A 72 6.54 -26.58 13.50
CA HIS A 72 5.41 -27.21 14.20
C HIS A 72 5.34 -26.77 15.67
N ALA A 73 6.48 -26.71 16.37
CA ALA A 73 6.55 -26.28 17.76
C ALA A 73 6.08 -24.82 17.95
N TYR A 74 6.40 -23.92 17.01
CA TYR A 74 5.87 -22.55 17.08
C TYR A 74 4.40 -22.49 16.67
N LYS A 75 3.99 -23.17 15.60
CA LYS A 75 2.59 -23.18 15.13
C LYS A 75 1.62 -23.71 16.18
N SER A 76 2.01 -24.69 16.99
CA SER A 76 1.16 -25.25 18.06
C SER A 76 0.80 -24.22 19.14
N GLN A 77 1.54 -23.12 19.25
CA GLN A 77 1.25 -22.02 20.17
C GLN A 77 0.11 -21.10 19.67
N GLY A 78 -0.47 -21.38 18.50
CA GLY A 78 -1.59 -20.63 17.92
C GLY A 78 -1.16 -19.30 17.29
N ASP A 79 -2.10 -18.35 17.26
CA ASP A 79 -1.92 -17.06 16.59
C ASP A 79 -0.68 -16.30 17.09
N GLY A 80 -0.01 -15.61 16.17
CA GLY A 80 1.21 -14.86 16.47
C GLY A 80 2.48 -15.72 16.58
N TRP A 81 2.44 -17.01 16.21
CA TRP A 81 3.63 -17.87 16.26
C TRP A 81 4.83 -17.34 15.48
N GLN A 82 4.61 -16.69 14.33
CA GLN A 82 5.69 -16.05 13.56
C GLN A 82 6.32 -14.87 14.32
N THR A 83 5.52 -14.11 15.06
CA THR A 83 6.03 -13.02 15.92
C THR A 83 6.88 -13.58 17.05
N ARG A 84 6.46 -14.68 17.68
CA ARG A 84 7.24 -15.38 18.73
C ARG A 84 8.54 -15.96 18.17
N MET A 85 8.49 -16.57 16.99
CA MET A 85 9.69 -17.07 16.31
C MET A 85 10.67 -15.94 15.99
N ASN A 86 10.18 -14.79 15.49
CA ASN A 86 11.02 -13.61 15.28
C ASN A 86 11.63 -13.06 16.58
N ALA A 87 10.87 -13.06 17.68
CA ALA A 87 11.40 -12.65 18.99
C ALA A 87 12.51 -13.59 19.48
N ALA A 88 12.37 -14.90 19.27
CA ALA A 88 13.41 -15.87 19.59
C ALA A 88 14.70 -15.65 18.78
N LEU A 89 14.57 -15.39 17.47
CA LEU A 89 15.72 -15.06 16.61
C LEU A 89 16.42 -13.78 17.09
N ARG A 90 15.66 -12.75 17.45
CA ARG A 90 16.22 -11.50 18.01
C ARG A 90 16.93 -11.76 19.34
N HIS A 91 16.30 -12.51 20.24
CA HIS A 91 16.88 -12.82 21.54
C HIS A 91 18.21 -13.57 21.37
N TYR A 92 18.24 -14.58 20.50
CA TYR A 92 19.47 -15.30 20.17
C TYR A 92 20.56 -14.38 19.62
N ALA A 93 20.19 -13.47 18.70
CA ALA A 93 21.14 -12.50 18.15
C ALA A 93 21.72 -11.56 19.22
N MET A 94 20.88 -11.08 20.14
CA MET A 94 21.33 -10.21 21.25
C MET A 94 22.23 -10.96 22.23
N SER A 95 21.85 -12.18 22.64
CA SER A 95 22.62 -12.95 23.63
C SER A 95 23.97 -13.43 23.11
N HIS A 96 24.17 -13.47 21.79
CA HIS A 96 25.42 -13.89 21.14
C HIS A 96 26.17 -12.72 20.49
N GLY A 97 25.78 -11.47 20.77
CA GLY A 97 26.48 -10.27 20.28
C GLY A 97 26.37 -10.04 18.76
N LEU A 98 25.42 -10.69 18.08
CA LEU A 98 25.09 -10.44 16.67
C LEU A 98 24.26 -9.16 16.49
N MET A 99 23.64 -8.70 17.58
CA MET A 99 22.82 -7.49 17.62
C MET A 99 23.04 -6.80 18.97
N SER A 100 23.32 -5.50 18.92
CA SER A 100 23.52 -4.63 20.08
C SER A 100 22.23 -3.94 20.51
#